data_AF-A0A1F6EID8-F1
#
_entry.id   AF-A0A1F6EID8-F1
#
_cell.length_a   1.000
_cell.length_b   1.000
_cell.length_c   1.000
_cell.angle_alpha   90.00
_cell.angle_beta   90.00
_cell.angle_gamma   90.00
#
_symmetry.space_group_name_H-M   'P 1'
#
loop_
_entity.id
_entity.type
_entity.pdbx_description
1 polymer ?
#
loop_
_entity_poly.entity_id
_entity_poly.type
_entity_poly.pdbx_seq_one_letter_code
_entity_poly.pdbx_strand_id
1 'polypeptide(L)'
;MAEVPILYIATISLILLVIGRIYIARKKWVPWEHMGSGASIVCIGALLNTLAVLFNRHKMPVDCVGVEWCVRQVSTSSTHTLMDENTRLSFLVDIFRLPKDVLVSVGDITMLFGACITLIAGLANVWSYWKRKTRWFHSDPS
;
A
#
# COMPACT_ATOMS: atom_id res chain seq x y z
N MET A 1 10.33 -21.36 9.88
CA MET A 1 9.39 -20.24 10.12
C MET A 1 8.61 -20.04 8.84
N ALA A 2 7.29 -20.19 8.86
CA ALA A 2 6.47 -20.04 7.66
C ALA A 2 6.44 -18.56 7.28
N GLU A 3 7.01 -18.22 6.12
CA GLU A 3 6.83 -16.89 5.55
C GLU A 3 5.33 -16.69 5.30
N VAL A 4 4.73 -15.74 6.00
CA VAL A 4 3.37 -15.29 5.68
C VAL A 4 3.47 -14.72 4.27
N PRO A 5 2.75 -15.27 3.28
CA PRO A 5 2.92 -14.83 1.90
C PRO A 5 2.62 -13.33 1.85
N ILE A 6 3.47 -12.56 1.18
CA ILE A 6 3.29 -11.11 1.03
C ILE A 6 1.92 -10.77 0.45
N LEU A 7 1.39 -11.66 -0.40
CA LEU A 7 0.01 -11.63 -0.87
C LEU A 7 -0.99 -11.57 0.29
N TYR A 8 -0.79 -12.37 1.35
CA TYR A 8 -1.62 -12.38 2.55
C TYR A 8 -1.55 -11.06 3.31
N ILE A 9 -0.36 -10.47 3.45
CA ILE A 9 -0.19 -9.18 4.14
C ILE A 9 -0.84 -8.04 3.33
N ALA A 10 -0.63 -8.00 2.01
CA ALA A 10 -1.25 -7.01 1.13
C ALA A 10 -2.78 -7.17 1.10
N THR A 11 -3.26 -8.42 1.07
CA THR A 11 -4.70 -8.72 1.08
C THR A 11 -5.33 -8.37 2.43
N ILE A 12 -4.69 -8.72 3.55
CA ILE A 12 -5.13 -8.34 4.90
C ILE A 12 -5.12 -6.81 5.04
N SER A 13 -4.07 -6.14 4.58
CA SER A 13 -3.96 -4.68 4.64
C SER A 13 -5.07 -4.02 3.83
N LEU A 14 -5.37 -4.52 2.63
CA LEU A 14 -6.48 -4.05 1.81
C LEU A 14 -7.83 -4.30 2.50
N ILE A 15 -8.05 -5.49 3.06
CA ILE A 15 -9.26 -5.84 3.80
C ILE A 15 -9.44 -4.92 5.01
N LEU A 16 -8.40 -4.69 5.81
CA LEU A 16 -8.44 -3.81 6.97
C LEU A 16 -8.70 -2.35 6.57
N LEU A 17 -8.15 -1.91 5.44
CA LEU A 17 -8.38 -0.57 4.91
C LEU A 17 -9.83 -0.40 4.44
N VAL A 18 -10.40 -1.42 3.78
CA VAL A 18 -11.82 -1.45 3.38
C VAL A 18 -12.75 -1.51 4.60
N ILE A 19 -12.47 -2.38 5.58
CA ILE A 19 -13.26 -2.50 6.83
C ILE A 19 -13.20 -1.20 7.64
N GLY A 20 -12.01 -0.63 7.81
CA GLY A 20 -11.82 0.63 8.51
C GLY A 20 -12.60 1.77 7.87
N ARG A 21 -12.66 1.80 6.53
CA ARG A 21 -13.49 2.76 5.78
C ARG A 21 -14.98 2.56 6.00
N ILE A 22 -15.46 1.32 5.92
CA ILE A 22 -16.87 0.99 6.20
C ILE A 22 -17.24 1.43 7.63
N TYR A 23 -16.35 1.18 8.60
CA TYR A 23 -16.55 1.56 9.99
C TYR A 23 -16.63 3.10 10.19
N ILE A 24 -15.68 3.85 9.63
CA ILE A 24 -15.64 5.32 9.73
C ILE A 24 -16.84 5.96 9.02
N ALA A 25 -17.20 5.46 7.83
CA ALA A 25 -18.35 5.92 7.07
C ALA A 25 -19.67 5.69 7.83
N ARG A 26 -19.84 4.52 8.45
CA ARG A 26 -21.02 4.20 9.27
C ARG A 26 -21.19 5.13 10.47
N LYS A 27 -20.09 5.58 11.07
CA LYS A 27 -20.13 6.53 12.19
C LYS A 27 -20.54 7.95 11.75
N LYS A 28 -20.64 8.26 10.45
CA LYS A 28 -20.86 9.62 9.89
C LYS A 28 -19.80 10.66 10.32
N TRP A 29 -18.63 10.21 10.78
CA TRP A 29 -17.59 11.13 11.28
C TRP A 29 -16.86 11.83 10.14
N VAL A 30 -16.77 11.17 8.98
CA VAL A 30 -16.16 11.71 7.77
C VAL A 30 -17.06 11.36 6.58
N PRO A 31 -17.54 12.35 5.81
CA PRO A 31 -18.29 12.10 4.58
C PRO A 31 -17.47 11.27 3.59
N TRP A 32 -18.11 10.31 2.91
CA TRP A 32 -17.45 9.34 2.02
C TRP A 32 -16.64 10.04 0.92
N GLU A 33 -17.14 11.18 0.42
CA GLU A 33 -16.47 12.03 -0.55
C GLU A 33 -15.08 12.56 -0.08
N HIS A 34 -14.79 12.64 1.22
CA HIS A 34 -13.54 13.20 1.74
C HIS A 34 -12.45 12.17 2.02
N MET A 35 -12.79 10.88 2.03
CA MET A 35 -11.80 9.80 2.19
C MET A 35 -11.21 9.36 0.83
N GLY A 36 -11.79 9.78 -0.29
CA GLY A 36 -11.77 9.05 -1.57
C GLY A 36 -10.47 9.02 -2.38
N SER A 37 -9.68 10.09 -2.40
CA SER A 37 -8.64 10.27 -3.44
C SER A 37 -7.41 9.38 -3.28
N GLY A 38 -6.89 9.23 -2.05
CA GLY A 38 -5.67 8.45 -1.83
C GLY A 38 -5.90 6.94 -1.91
N ALA A 39 -7.05 6.46 -1.45
CA ALA A 39 -7.26 5.01 -1.37
C ALA A 39 -7.61 4.36 -2.71
N SER A 40 -8.20 5.09 -3.67
CA SER A 40 -8.33 4.57 -5.03
C SER A 40 -6.96 4.31 -5.64
N ILE A 41 -5.97 5.17 -5.36
CA ILE A 41 -4.57 4.97 -5.75
C ILE A 41 -3.99 3.73 -5.05
N VAL A 42 -4.28 3.51 -3.76
CA VAL A 42 -3.89 2.26 -3.07
C VAL A 42 -4.48 1.03 -3.76
N CYS A 43 -5.77 1.06 -4.11
CA CYS A 43 -6.40 -0.04 -4.82
C CYS A 43 -5.77 -0.29 -6.19
N ILE A 44 -5.40 0.78 -6.92
CA ILE A 44 -4.69 0.67 -8.19
C ILE A 44 -3.34 0.00 -7.97
N GLY A 45 -2.54 0.42 -6.99
CA GLY A 45 -1.26 -0.20 -6.70
C GLY A 45 -1.38 -1.68 -6.30
N ALA A 46 -2.39 -2.02 -5.48
CA ALA A 46 -2.68 -3.40 -5.12
C ALA A 46 -3.11 -4.25 -6.33
N LEU A 47 -3.89 -3.68 -7.25
CA LEU A 47 -4.27 -4.32 -8.50
C LEU A 47 -3.04 -4.57 -9.38
N LEU A 48 -2.12 -3.61 -9.49
CA LEU A 48 -0.88 -3.78 -10.25
C LEU A 48 -0.04 -4.95 -9.71
N ASN A 49 0.15 -5.03 -8.39
CA ASN A 49 0.85 -6.16 -7.76
C ASN A 49 0.13 -7.49 -8.00
N THR A 50 -1.20 -7.48 -7.91
CA THR A 50 -2.01 -8.68 -8.15
C THR A 50 -1.85 -9.16 -9.60
N LEU A 51 -1.86 -8.25 -10.58
CA LEU A 51 -1.63 -8.59 -11.97
C LEU A 51 -0.22 -9.13 -12.19
N ALA A 52 0.80 -8.51 -11.61
CA ALA A 52 2.18 -9.02 -11.68
C ALA A 52 2.26 -10.47 -11.17
N VAL A 53 1.67 -10.77 -10.00
CA VAL A 53 1.66 -12.13 -9.44
C VAL A 53 0.84 -13.11 -10.28
N LEU A 54 -0.34 -12.69 -10.76
CA LEU A 54 -1.25 -13.55 -11.52
C LEU A 54 -0.63 -14.00 -12.85
N PHE A 55 0.02 -13.07 -13.56
CA PHE A 55 0.64 -13.37 -14.86
C PHE A 55 1.97 -14.13 -14.73
N ASN A 56 2.55 -14.21 -13.52
CA ASN A 56 3.80 -14.93 -13.24
C ASN A 56 3.57 -16.18 -12.38
N ARG A 57 2.48 -16.92 -12.63
CA ARG A 57 2.19 -18.22 -11.97
C ARG A 57 2.15 -18.14 -10.44
N HIS A 58 1.57 -17.06 -9.91
CA HIS A 58 1.45 -16.81 -8.48
C HIS A 58 2.78 -16.56 -7.77
N LYS A 59 3.83 -16.23 -8.52
CA LYS A 59 5.12 -15.79 -8.01
C LYS A 59 5.34 -14.32 -8.35
N MET A 60 6.14 -13.64 -7.54
CA MET A 60 6.59 -12.28 -7.78
C MET A 60 8.05 -12.34 -8.25
N PRO A 61 8.31 -12.12 -9.55
CA PRO A 61 9.66 -12.05 -10.06
C PRO A 61 10.41 -10.86 -9.46
N VAL A 62 11.71 -11.02 -9.27
CA VAL A 62 12.56 -10.01 -8.63
C VAL A 62 13.85 -9.86 -9.43
N ASP A 63 14.23 -8.61 -9.71
CA ASP A 63 15.50 -8.31 -10.35
C ASP A 63 16.65 -8.22 -9.33
N CYS A 64 17.32 -9.35 -9.12
CA CYS A 64 18.49 -9.46 -8.25
C CYS A 64 19.84 -9.25 -8.95
N VAL A 65 19.89 -8.69 -10.16
CA VAL A 65 21.16 -8.54 -10.92
C VAL A 65 22.26 -7.87 -10.08
N GLY A 66 23.29 -8.63 -9.71
CA GLY A 66 24.45 -8.15 -8.95
C GLY A 66 24.24 -7.99 -7.44
N VAL A 67 23.21 -8.59 -6.85
CA VAL A 67 22.84 -8.38 -5.44
C VAL A 67 22.71 -9.71 -4.69
N GLU A 68 23.75 -10.09 -3.97
CA GLU A 68 23.83 -11.41 -3.32
C GLU A 68 22.76 -11.62 -2.23
N TRP A 69 22.44 -10.58 -1.45
CA TRP A 69 21.40 -10.67 -0.43
C TRP A 69 20.01 -10.92 -1.05
N CYS A 70 19.74 -10.33 -2.22
CA CYS A 70 18.49 -10.47 -2.95
C CYS A 70 18.33 -11.92 -3.42
N VAL A 71 19.39 -12.50 -3.99
CA VAL A 71 19.39 -13.91 -4.41
C VAL A 71 19.13 -14.83 -3.22
N ARG A 72 19.78 -14.58 -2.06
CA ARG A 72 19.54 -15.34 -0.83
C ARG A 72 18.09 -15.22 -0.37
N GLN A 73 17.53 -14.01 -0.38
CA GLN A 73 16.16 -13.75 0.05
C GLN A 73 15.13 -14.41 -0.88
N VAL A 74 15.36 -14.37 -2.20
CA VAL A 74 14.52 -15.09 -3.18
C VAL A 74 14.60 -16.60 -2.95
N SER A 75 15.80 -17.14 -2.67
CA SER A 75 15.96 -18.59 -2.44
C SER A 75 15.26 -19.11 -1.18
N THR A 76 15.11 -18.25 -0.16
CA THR A 76 14.37 -18.60 1.06
C THR A 76 12.87 -18.35 0.93
N SER A 77 12.47 -17.54 -0.07
CA SER A 77 11.09 -17.10 -0.18
C SER A 77 10.23 -18.00 -1.04
N SER A 78 9.06 -18.35 -0.50
CA SER A 78 8.08 -19.16 -1.22
C SER A 78 7.29 -18.36 -2.26
N THR A 79 7.31 -17.03 -2.22
CA THR A 79 6.51 -16.18 -3.13
C THR A 79 7.35 -15.47 -4.19
N HIS A 80 8.66 -15.35 -4.01
CA HIS A 80 9.53 -14.68 -4.96
C HIS A 80 10.25 -15.66 -5.88
N THR A 81 10.56 -15.20 -7.08
CA THR A 81 11.42 -15.91 -8.04
C THR A 81 12.39 -14.93 -8.67
N LEU A 82 13.53 -15.42 -9.17
CA LEU A 82 14.40 -14.58 -9.98
C LEU A 82 13.71 -14.25 -11.29
N MET A 83 13.93 -13.04 -11.79
CA MET A 83 13.46 -12.64 -13.11
C MET A 83 14.17 -13.46 -14.19
N ASP A 84 13.41 -13.93 -15.18
CA ASP A 84 13.85 -14.76 -16.30
C ASP A 84 13.20 -14.31 -17.62
N GLU A 85 13.55 -14.98 -18.73
CA GLU A 85 12.96 -14.72 -20.05
C GLU A 85 11.45 -15.01 -20.14
N ASN A 86 10.89 -15.75 -19.19
CA ASN A 86 9.46 -16.07 -19.14
C ASN A 86 8.67 -15.05 -18.33
N THR A 87 9.34 -14.12 -17.66
CA THR A 87 8.73 -13.13 -16.80
C THR A 87 7.80 -12.22 -17.61
N ARG A 88 6.53 -12.18 -17.20
CA ARG A 88 5.50 -11.32 -17.79
C ARG A 88 5.34 -10.06 -16.98
N LEU A 89 4.97 -8.96 -17.64
CA LEU A 89 4.78 -7.67 -16.98
C LEU A 89 6.02 -7.24 -16.16
N SER A 90 7.22 -7.45 -16.69
CA SER A 90 8.48 -7.21 -15.98
C SER A 90 8.57 -5.80 -15.38
N PHE A 91 8.01 -4.79 -16.04
CA PHE A 91 7.94 -3.41 -15.54
C PHE A 91 7.11 -3.22 -14.26
N LEU A 92 6.25 -4.17 -13.88
CA LEU A 92 5.43 -4.12 -12.67
C LEU A 92 6.03 -4.88 -11.48
N VAL A 93 7.10 -5.65 -11.70
CA VAL A 93 7.69 -6.49 -10.65
C VAL A 93 8.70 -5.72 -9.81
N ASP A 94 9.34 -6.38 -8.84
CA ASP A 94 10.29 -5.78 -7.91
C ASP A 94 11.60 -5.38 -8.62
N ILE A 95 11.63 -4.15 -9.13
CA ILE A 95 12.75 -3.58 -9.88
C ILE A 95 13.51 -2.52 -9.07
N PHE A 96 12.81 -1.79 -8.19
CA PHE A 96 13.43 -0.65 -7.51
C PHE A 96 14.18 -1.11 -6.27
N ARG A 97 15.49 -0.87 -6.27
CA ARG A 97 16.37 -1.07 -5.12
C ARG A 97 16.36 0.16 -4.25
N LEU A 98 15.86 0.02 -3.04
CA LEU A 98 15.99 1.02 -1.98
C LEU A 98 17.19 0.70 -1.08
N PRO A 99 17.73 1.71 -0.37
CA PRO A 99 18.76 1.48 0.65
C PRO A 99 18.30 0.45 1.70
N LYS A 100 19.26 -0.27 2.28
CA LYS A 100 19.03 -1.30 3.33
C LYS A 100 18.31 -2.56 2.84
N ASP A 101 18.69 -3.03 1.66
CA ASP A 101 18.28 -4.35 1.20
C ASP A 101 16.76 -4.50 1.03
N VAL A 102 16.13 -3.48 0.46
CA VAL A 102 14.69 -3.45 0.19
C VAL A 102 14.45 -3.37 -1.31
N LEU A 103 13.56 -4.24 -1.79
CA LEU A 103 13.04 -4.22 -3.16
C LEU A 103 11.61 -3.76 -3.15
N VAL A 104 11.25 -2.98 -4.16
CA VAL A 104 9.94 -2.36 -4.26
C VAL A 104 9.46 -2.44 -5.70
N SER A 105 8.21 -2.88 -5.86
CA SER A 105 7.52 -2.88 -7.14
C SER A 105 6.87 -1.53 -7.45
N VAL A 106 6.47 -1.33 -8.72
CA VAL A 106 5.68 -0.14 -9.11
C VAL A 106 4.36 -0.08 -8.33
N GLY A 107 3.74 -1.24 -8.07
CA GLY A 107 2.51 -1.30 -7.30
C GLY A 107 2.73 -0.89 -5.84
N ASP A 108 3.82 -1.29 -5.22
CA ASP A 108 4.18 -0.86 -3.85
C ASP A 108 4.40 0.65 -3.76
N ILE A 109 5.12 1.25 -4.72
CA ILE A 109 5.30 2.72 -4.79
C ILE A 109 3.94 3.40 -4.92
N THR A 110 3.07 2.88 -5.79
CA THR A 110 1.73 3.41 -6.01
C THR A 110 0.88 3.31 -4.74
N MET A 111 0.92 2.17 -4.05
CA MET A 111 0.24 1.97 -2.77
C MET A 111 0.74 2.92 -1.70
N LEU A 112 2.06 3.06 -1.56
CA LEU A 112 2.67 3.95 -0.58
C LEU A 112 2.25 5.41 -0.83
N PHE A 113 2.27 5.84 -2.09
CA PHE A 113 1.84 7.18 -2.47
C PHE A 113 0.36 7.44 -2.14
N GLY A 114 -0.53 6.51 -2.50
CA GLY A 114 -1.95 6.58 -2.16
C GLY A 114 -2.21 6.59 -0.65
N ALA A 115 -1.44 5.81 0.11
CA ALA A 115 -1.51 5.76 1.57
C ALA A 115 -1.09 7.11 2.18
N CYS A 116 0.00 7.72 1.69
CA CYS A 116 0.43 9.05 2.11
C CYS A 116 -0.64 10.12 1.87
N ILE A 117 -1.26 10.15 0.70
CA ILE A 117 -2.37 11.08 0.40
C ILE A 117 -3.53 10.86 1.38
N THR A 118 -3.90 9.61 1.62
CA THR A 118 -4.99 9.25 2.55
C THR A 118 -4.68 9.72 3.97
N LEU A 119 -3.44 9.53 4.43
CA LEU A 119 -2.99 9.96 5.76
C LEU A 119 -3.03 11.48 5.90
N ILE A 120 -2.45 12.21 4.95
CA ILE A 120 -2.37 13.67 4.95
C ILE A 120 -3.78 14.28 4.93
N ALA A 121 -4.66 13.78 4.06
CA ALA A 121 -6.05 14.21 4.00
C ALA A 121 -6.80 13.94 5.32
N GLY A 122 -6.58 12.75 5.91
CA GLY A 122 -7.13 12.40 7.22
C GLY A 122 -6.70 13.37 8.32
N LEU A 123 -5.40 13.67 8.41
CA LEU A 123 -4.84 14.61 9.38
C LEU A 123 -5.37 16.03 9.19
N ALA A 124 -5.48 16.50 7.94
CA ALA A 124 -6.04 17.82 7.62
C ALA A 124 -7.52 17.94 8.05
N ASN A 125 -8.30 16.88 7.88
CA ASN A 125 -9.69 16.83 8.31
C ASN A 125 -9.81 16.87 9.84
N VAL A 126 -9.01 16.08 10.55
CA VAL A 126 -8.95 16.08 12.02
C VAL A 126 -8.57 17.47 12.54
N TRP A 127 -7.51 18.06 11.98
CA TRP A 127 -7.07 19.41 12.32
C TRP A 127 -8.20 20.45 12.13
N SER A 128 -8.89 20.39 11.00
CA SER A 128 -10.00 21.29 10.68
C SER A 128 -11.20 21.12 11.63
N TYR A 129 -11.48 19.89 12.06
CA TYR A 129 -12.48 19.62 13.09
C TYR A 129 -12.10 20.25 14.43
N TRP A 130 -10.86 20.04 14.91
CA TRP A 130 -10.38 20.64 16.15
C TRP A 130 -10.39 22.17 16.11
N LYS A 131 -9.91 22.78 15.01
CA LYS A 131 -9.92 24.24 14.81
C LYS A 131 -11.33 24.84 14.82
N ARG A 132 -12.35 24.11 14.36
CA ARG A 132 -13.75 24.54 14.48
C ARG A 132 -14.19 24.47 15.92
N LYS A 133 -13.96 23.34 16.61
CA LYS A 133 -14.35 23.13 18.00
C LYS A 133 -13.76 24.17 18.95
N THR A 134 -12.47 24.52 18.81
CA THR A 134 -11.82 25.53 19.66
C THR A 134 -12.32 26.95 19.41
N ARG A 135 -12.75 27.28 18.18
CA ARG A 135 -13.36 28.58 17.88
C ARG A 135 -14.66 28.80 18.66
N TRP A 136 -15.50 27.78 18.77
CA TRP A 136 -16.75 27.85 19.54
C TRP A 136 -16.51 28.19 21.02
N PHE A 137 -15.43 27.68 21.62
CA PHE A 137 -15.10 27.95 23.02
C PHE A 137 -14.65 29.39 23.30
N HIS A 138 -14.24 30.16 22.29
CA HIS A 138 -13.81 31.55 22.46
C HIS A 138 -14.86 32.58 22.01
N SER A 139 -15.98 32.14 21.44
CA SER A 139 -17.04 33.02 20.94
C SER A 139 -18.28 33.08 21.85
N ASP A 140 -18.22 32.55 23.08
CA ASP A 140 -19.18 32.85 24.15
C ASP A 140 -18.58 33.92 25.09
N PRO A 141 -18.76 35.22 24.80
CA PRO A 141 -18.61 36.25 25.82
C PRO A 141 -19.90 36.27 26.65
N SER A 142 -19.83 35.71 27.86
CA SER A 142 -20.78 36.01 28.93
C SER A 142 -20.71 37.47 29.34
#